data_AF-A0A6J6PV78-F1
#
_entry.id   AF-A0A6J6PV78-F1
#
_cell.length_a   1.000
_cell.length_b   1.000
_cell.length_c   1.000
_cell.angle_alpha   90.00
_cell.angle_beta   90.00
_cell.angle_gamma   90.00
#
_symmetry.space_group_name_H-M   'P 1'
#
loop_
_entity.id
_entity.type
_entity.pdbx_description
1 polymer ?
#
loop_
_entity_poly.entity_id
_entity_poly.type
_entity_poly.pdbx_seq_one_letter_code
_entity_poly.pdbx_strand_id
1 'polypeptide(L)'
;MGLDSRLSGMRLVGLGVGFAGVAALVGLDVSGGDFLSVAAISITVLGYSLGPIIVDRKLSSAPSVAVIAASLTINALIYAPFAWLTWPTEAVPANAWWSIVALGAVCTAGAFIIFFALIAEVGPARTTVITYVNPGVAVILGVLILGEPLTPGIVIGFPLVLAGSFLATRRAPTMESEPHA
;
A
#
# COMPACT_ATOMS: atom_id res chain seq x y z
N MET A 1 21.51 -13.79 7.52
CA MET A 1 20.39 -13.92 6.56
C MET A 1 20.87 -13.35 5.24
N GLY A 2 21.19 -14.24 4.29
CA GLY A 2 22.01 -13.96 3.11
C GLY A 2 21.47 -12.84 2.22
N LEU A 3 22.35 -11.92 1.86
CA LEU A 3 22.16 -10.85 0.88
C LEU A 3 22.21 -11.36 -0.57
N ASP A 4 22.08 -12.67 -0.78
CA ASP A 4 22.37 -13.35 -2.04
C ASP A 4 21.15 -13.65 -2.91
N SER A 5 20.00 -13.00 -2.67
CA SER A 5 18.97 -12.95 -3.72
C SER A 5 19.36 -11.86 -4.72
N ARG A 6 20.27 -12.18 -5.65
CA ARG A 6 20.49 -11.39 -6.86
C ARG A 6 19.13 -10.91 -7.34
N LEU A 7 18.97 -9.60 -7.55
CA LEU A 7 17.80 -9.03 -8.22
C LEU A 7 17.52 -9.89 -9.46
N SER A 8 16.58 -10.82 -9.36
CA SER A 8 16.21 -11.65 -10.49
C SER A 8 15.81 -10.68 -11.60
N GLY A 9 16.34 -10.84 -12.81
CA GLY A 9 16.00 -9.95 -13.93
C GLY A 9 14.49 -9.80 -14.08
N MET A 10 13.73 -10.84 -13.72
CA MET A 10 12.28 -10.84 -13.68
C MET A 10 11.68 -9.84 -12.68
N ARG A 11 12.29 -9.65 -11.50
CA ARG A 11 11.86 -8.66 -10.51
C ARG A 11 12.10 -7.23 -11.01
N LEU A 12 13.23 -6.98 -11.68
CA LEU A 12 13.54 -5.69 -12.30
C LEU A 12 12.56 -5.37 -13.42
N VAL A 13 12.25 -6.35 -14.28
CA VAL A 13 11.23 -6.22 -15.32
C VAL A 13 9.86 -5.93 -14.69
N GLY A 14 9.48 -6.66 -13.64
CA GLY A 14 8.22 -6.42 -12.93
C GLY A 14 8.12 -5.00 -12.35
N LEU A 15 9.20 -4.52 -11.73
CA LEU A 15 9.28 -3.15 -11.22
C LEU A 15 9.15 -2.11 -12.35
N GLY A 16 9.84 -2.32 -13.47
CA GLY A 16 9.76 -1.45 -14.65
C GLY A 16 8.36 -1.41 -15.27
N VAL A 17 7.72 -2.58 -15.43
CA VAL A 17 6.35 -2.70 -15.94
C VAL A 17 5.35 -2.03 -15.01
N GLY A 18 5.49 -2.23 -13.69
CA GLY A 18 4.64 -1.59 -12.70
C GLY A 18 4.79 -0.07 -12.71
N PHE A 19 6.03 0.44 -12.80
CA PHE A 19 6.31 1.87 -12.90
C PHE A 19 5.72 2.48 -14.17
N ALA A 20 5.86 1.82 -15.32
CA ALA A 20 5.24 2.25 -16.57
C ALA A 20 3.70 2.26 -16.46
N GLY A 21 3.11 1.28 -15.75
CA GLY A 21 1.68 1.25 -15.46
C GLY A 21 1.21 2.43 -14.63
N VAL A 22 1.93 2.80 -13.57
CA VAL A 22 1.61 3.98 -12.75
C VAL A 22 1.74 5.26 -13.59
N ALA A 23 2.79 5.40 -14.39
CA ALA A 23 2.97 6.55 -15.28
C ALA A 23 1.82 6.68 -16.31
N ALA A 24 1.32 5.56 -16.84
CA ALA A 24 0.18 5.55 -17.75
C ALA A 24 -1.15 5.88 -17.04
N LEU A 25 -1.30 5.47 -15.77
CA LEU A 25 -2.51 5.68 -14.98
C LEU A 25 -2.62 7.14 -14.49
N VAL A 26 -1.53 7.68 -13.94
CA VAL A 26 -1.48 9.04 -13.38
C VAL A 26 -1.23 10.09 -14.46
N GLY A 27 -0.60 9.70 -15.57
CA GLY A 27 -0.08 10.62 -16.57
C GLY A 27 1.30 11.17 -16.19
N LEU A 28 2.00 11.69 -17.20
CA LEU A 28 3.29 12.36 -17.03
C LEU A 28 3.07 13.87 -17.01
N ASP A 29 2.63 14.41 -15.88
CA ASP A 29 2.71 15.86 -15.67
C ASP A 29 4.03 16.21 -14.99
N VAL A 30 5.04 16.49 -15.82
CA VAL A 30 6.41 16.79 -15.38
C VAL A 30 6.57 18.31 -15.11
N SER A 31 5.48 19.06 -15.20
CA SER A 31 5.45 20.52 -15.13
C SER A 31 5.06 20.97 -13.73
N GLY A 32 6.04 21.31 -12.88
CA GLY A 32 5.76 22.09 -11.65
C GLY A 32 6.09 21.44 -10.30
N GLY A 33 6.98 20.44 -10.24
CA GLY A 33 7.44 19.91 -8.95
C GLY A 33 8.39 20.86 -8.22
N ASP A 34 7.91 21.55 -7.17
CA ASP A 34 8.77 22.26 -6.22
C ASP A 34 9.67 21.26 -5.44
N PHE A 35 10.87 21.69 -5.05
CA PHE A 35 11.83 20.84 -4.31
C PHE A 35 11.21 20.26 -3.04
N LEU A 36 10.33 21.02 -2.36
CA LEU A 36 9.63 20.57 -1.17
C LEU A 36 8.69 19.38 -1.46
N SER A 37 8.02 19.37 -2.61
CA SER A 37 7.13 18.28 -3.01
C SER A 37 7.91 16.99 -3.29
N VAL A 38 9.05 17.11 -3.99
CA VAL A 38 9.94 15.98 -4.25
C VAL A 38 10.53 15.43 -2.94
N ALA A 39 10.93 16.30 -2.02
CA ALA A 39 11.41 15.90 -0.70
C ALA A 39 10.32 15.19 0.12
N ALA A 40 9.09 15.70 0.14
CA ALA A 40 7.97 15.10 0.85
C ALA A 40 7.61 13.70 0.31
N ILE A 41 7.58 13.53 -1.02
CA ILE A 41 7.36 12.22 -1.65
C ILE A 41 8.51 11.27 -1.30
N SER A 42 9.76 11.74 -1.33
CA SER A 42 10.93 10.92 -0.99
C SER A 42 10.86 10.42 0.46
N ILE A 43 10.49 11.28 1.41
CA ILE A 43 10.28 10.89 2.81
C ILE A 43 9.16 9.84 2.91
N THR A 44 8.06 10.03 2.17
CA THR A 44 6.94 9.09 2.14
C THR A 44 7.36 7.71 1.64
N VAL A 45 8.11 7.65 0.54
CA VAL A 45 8.63 6.39 -0.02
C VAL A 45 9.57 5.68 0.95
N LEU A 46 10.46 6.42 1.61
CA LEU A 46 11.36 5.87 2.63
C LEU A 46 10.57 5.33 3.82
N GLY A 47 9.57 6.07 4.31
CA GLY A 47 8.70 5.64 5.40
C GLY A 47 7.93 4.36 5.07
N TYR A 48 7.32 4.29 3.88
CA TYR A 48 6.58 3.12 3.41
C TYR A 48 7.49 1.89 3.21
N SER A 49 8.76 2.09 2.89
CA SER A 49 9.73 1.02 2.71
C SER A 49 10.31 0.53 4.05
N LEU A 50 10.67 1.46 4.94
CA LEU A 50 11.29 1.14 6.23
C LEU A 50 10.29 0.61 7.25
N GLY A 51 9.05 1.08 7.25
CA GLY A 51 8.01 0.68 8.21
C GLY A 51 7.83 -0.84 8.30
N PRO A 52 7.50 -1.54 7.20
CA PRO A 52 7.38 -2.99 7.19
C PRO A 52 8.67 -3.72 7.61
N ILE A 53 9.84 -3.21 7.23
CA ILE A 53 11.15 -3.79 7.61
C ILE A 53 11.36 -3.70 9.12
N ILE A 54 11.01 -2.57 9.74
CA ILE A 54 11.12 -2.38 11.20
C ILE A 54 10.13 -3.32 11.91
N VAL A 55 8.90 -3.40 11.42
CA VAL A 55 7.88 -4.29 11.99
C VAL A 55 8.34 -5.74 11.95
N ASP A 56 8.84 -6.21 10.81
CA ASP A 56 9.35 -7.58 10.63
C ASP A 56 10.58 -7.87 11.50
N ARG A 57 11.56 -6.97 11.53
CA ARG A 57 12.84 -7.21 12.21
C ARG A 57 12.82 -6.95 13.71
N LYS A 58 12.03 -5.97 14.18
CA LYS A 58 12.08 -5.50 15.57
C LYS A 58 10.80 -5.78 16.35
N LEU A 59 9.67 -6.01 15.67
CA LEU A 59 8.35 -6.14 16.31
C LEU A 59 7.64 -7.46 15.94
N SER A 60 8.33 -8.42 15.34
CA SER A 60 7.73 -9.71 14.93
C SER A 60 7.28 -10.58 16.11
N SER A 61 7.79 -10.35 17.31
CA SER A 61 7.35 -11.02 18.53
C SER A 61 6.18 -10.33 19.25
N ALA A 62 5.82 -9.11 18.84
CA ALA A 62 4.74 -8.36 19.45
C ALA A 62 3.38 -8.72 18.79
N PRO A 63 2.26 -8.68 19.54
CA PRO A 63 0.94 -8.87 18.95
C PRO A 63 0.67 -7.81 17.87
N SER A 64 0.30 -8.23 16.66
CA SER A 64 0.10 -7.32 15.52
C SER A 64 -0.95 -6.24 15.78
N VAL A 65 -2.02 -6.58 16.51
CA VAL A 65 -3.05 -5.62 16.94
C VAL A 65 -2.45 -4.51 17.80
N ALA A 66 -1.55 -4.85 18.73
CA ALA A 66 -0.92 -3.86 19.60
C ALA A 66 0.03 -2.95 18.82
N VAL A 67 0.79 -3.50 17.86
CA VAL A 67 1.66 -2.72 16.98
C VAL A 67 0.83 -1.72 16.17
N ILE A 68 -0.25 -2.16 15.51
CA ILE A 68 -1.11 -1.28 14.72
C ILE A 68 -1.78 -0.22 15.59
N ALA A 69 -2.34 -0.60 16.74
CA ALA A 69 -2.99 0.34 17.66
C ALA A 69 -2.00 1.42 18.15
N ALA A 70 -0.78 1.03 18.53
CA ALA A 70 0.27 1.96 18.91
C ALA A 70 0.67 2.87 17.74
N SER A 71 0.87 2.31 16.54
CA SER A 71 1.21 3.09 15.34
C SER A 71 0.13 4.12 14.99
N LEU A 72 -1.15 3.75 15.02
CA LEU A 72 -2.26 4.65 14.77
C LEU A 72 -2.39 5.73 15.85
N THR A 73 -2.17 5.36 17.12
CA THR A 73 -2.20 6.31 18.24
C THR A 73 -1.08 7.33 18.13
N ILE A 74 0.15 6.88 17.87
CA ILE A 74 1.30 7.77 17.67
C ILE A 74 1.05 8.68 16.46
N ASN A 75 0.53 8.13 15.35
CA ASN A 75 0.18 8.92 14.17
C ASN A 75 -0.87 10.00 14.51
N ALA A 76 -1.93 9.64 15.23
CA ALA A 76 -2.96 10.59 15.65
C ALA A 76 -2.38 11.71 16.54
N LEU A 77 -1.48 11.38 17.47
CA LEU A 77 -0.82 12.36 18.33
C LEU A 77 0.13 13.28 17.56
N ILE A 78 0.86 12.74 16.58
CA ILE A 78 1.75 13.53 15.71
C ILE A 78 0.94 14.50 14.84
N TYR A 79 -0.19 14.04 14.28
CA TYR A 79 -1.03 14.86 13.40
C TYR A 79 -1.97 15.81 14.15
N ALA A 80 -2.30 15.55 15.42
CA ALA A 80 -3.17 16.40 16.23
C ALA A 80 -2.78 17.89 16.25
N PRO A 81 -1.50 18.29 16.50
CA PRO A 81 -1.12 19.69 16.47
C PRO A 81 -1.26 20.30 15.08
N PHE A 82 -0.95 19.56 14.00
CA PHE A 82 -1.12 20.06 12.64
C PHE A 82 -2.59 20.27 12.31
N ALA A 83 -3.45 19.30 12.65
CA ALA A 83 -4.89 19.42 12.48
C ALA A 83 -5.48 20.62 13.23
N TRP A 84 -4.92 20.94 14.41
CA TRP A 84 -5.30 22.12 15.16
C TRP A 84 -4.82 23.43 14.51
N LEU A 85 -3.57 23.47 14.02
CA LEU A 85 -3.01 24.65 13.34
C LEU A 85 -3.70 24.94 12.01
N THR A 86 -4.11 23.90 11.29
CA THR A 86 -4.80 24.01 9.99
C THR A 86 -6.31 23.87 10.14
N TRP A 87 -6.87 24.17 11.31
CA TRP A 87 -8.29 24.02 11.56
C TRP A 87 -9.10 24.90 10.60
N PRO A 88 -10.15 24.36 9.94
CA PRO A 88 -10.92 25.11 8.95
C PRO A 88 -11.64 26.29 9.61
N THR A 89 -11.66 27.42 8.90
CA THR A 89 -12.39 28.64 9.32
C THR A 89 -13.91 28.48 9.22
N GLU A 90 -14.36 27.54 8.38
CA GLU A 90 -15.77 27.22 8.20
C GLU A 90 -16.16 25.96 8.99
N ALA A 91 -17.45 25.85 9.31
CA ALA A 91 -17.96 24.67 10.01
C ALA A 91 -17.82 23.42 9.16
N VAL A 92 -17.18 22.38 9.73
CA VAL A 92 -17.06 21.07 9.08
C VAL A 92 -18.44 20.43 8.99
N PRO A 93 -18.91 20.07 7.78
CA PRO A 93 -20.24 19.52 7.61
C PRO A 93 -20.37 18.13 8.24
N ALA A 94 -21.57 17.78 8.72
CA ALA A 94 -21.80 16.53 9.46
C ALA A 94 -21.46 15.26 8.65
N ASN A 95 -21.58 15.31 7.33
CA ASN A 95 -21.21 14.20 6.45
C ASN A 95 -19.70 13.90 6.50
N ALA A 96 -18.83 14.90 6.63
CA ALA A 96 -17.38 14.70 6.73
C ALA A 96 -17.03 13.95 8.03
N TRP A 97 -17.69 14.28 9.13
CA TRP A 97 -17.55 13.55 10.40
C TRP A 97 -17.96 12.08 10.26
N TRP A 98 -19.11 11.81 9.64
CA TRP A 98 -19.55 10.44 9.38
C TRP A 98 -18.59 9.68 8.46
N SER A 99 -18.02 10.32 7.44
CA SER A 99 -17.00 9.72 6.58
C SER A 99 -15.73 9.36 7.35
N ILE A 100 -15.27 10.21 8.28
CA ILE A 100 -14.10 9.92 9.14
C ILE A 100 -14.41 8.73 10.06
N VAL A 101 -15.60 8.70 10.68
CA VAL A 101 -16.01 7.59 11.54
C VAL A 101 -16.10 6.29 10.74
N ALA A 102 -16.68 6.31 9.54
CA ALA A 102 -16.75 5.14 8.67
C ALA A 102 -15.35 4.65 8.26
N LEU A 103 -14.46 5.57 7.88
CA LEU A 103 -13.08 5.24 7.51
C LEU A 103 -12.31 4.60 8.67
N GLY A 104 -12.45 5.14 9.88
CA GLY A 104 -11.77 4.63 11.07
C GLY A 104 -12.36 3.33 11.59
N ALA A 105 -13.68 3.26 11.78
CA ALA A 105 -14.33 2.10 12.40
C ALA A 105 -14.51 0.94 11.42
N VAL A 106 -15.00 1.20 10.21
CA VAL A 106 -15.33 0.15 9.24
C VAL A 106 -14.12 -0.19 8.39
N CYS A 107 -13.59 0.79 7.65
CA CYS A 107 -12.53 0.53 6.68
C CYS A 107 -11.18 0.21 7.33
N THR A 108 -10.94 0.63 8.58
CA THR A 108 -9.68 0.40 9.29
C THR A 108 -9.84 -0.67 10.38
N ALA A 109 -10.56 -0.38 11.47
CA ALA A 109 -10.65 -1.31 12.60
C ALA A 109 -11.35 -2.63 12.22
N GLY A 110 -12.52 -2.56 11.58
CA GLY A 110 -13.25 -3.74 11.10
C GLY A 110 -12.46 -4.55 10.08
N ALA A 111 -11.84 -3.88 9.10
CA ALA A 111 -10.99 -4.54 8.12
C ALA A 111 -9.79 -5.26 8.76
N PHE A 112 -9.14 -4.68 9.78
CA PHE A 112 -8.03 -5.34 10.46
C PHE A 112 -8.46 -6.60 11.22
N ILE A 113 -9.64 -6.59 11.87
CA ILE A 113 -10.18 -7.79 12.53
C ILE A 113 -10.35 -8.92 11.52
N ILE A 114 -10.97 -8.61 10.37
CA ILE A 114 -11.16 -9.58 9.27
C ILE A 114 -9.82 -10.04 8.71
N PHE A 115 -8.88 -9.11 8.51
CA PHE A 115 -7.55 -9.41 8.01
C PHE A 115 -6.78 -10.37 8.94
N PHE A 116 -6.85 -10.16 10.25
CA PHE A 116 -6.22 -11.07 11.20
C PHE A 116 -6.92 -12.42 11.30
N ALA A 117 -8.25 -12.46 11.21
CA ALA A 117 -9.00 -13.72 11.12
C ALA A 117 -8.59 -14.51 9.88
N LEU A 118 -8.44 -13.82 8.73
CA LEU A 118 -8.00 -14.44 7.50
C LEU A 118 -6.55 -14.97 7.60
N ILE A 119 -5.64 -14.23 8.23
CA ILE A 119 -4.28 -14.72 8.49
C ILE A 119 -4.32 -16.00 9.33
N ALA A 120 -5.18 -16.07 10.34
CA ALA A 120 -5.32 -17.26 11.17
C ALA A 120 -5.90 -18.45 10.39
N GLU A 121 -6.77 -18.22 9.41
CA GLU A 121 -7.44 -19.26 8.63
C GLU A 121 -6.60 -19.80 7.46
N VAL A 122 -6.01 -18.92 6.65
CA VAL A 122 -5.29 -19.30 5.41
C VAL A 122 -3.78 -19.08 5.48
N GLY A 123 -3.29 -18.49 6.58
CA GLY A 123 -1.88 -18.18 6.79
C GLY A 123 -1.43 -16.85 6.17
N PRO A 124 -0.32 -16.28 6.67
CA PRO A 124 0.18 -14.97 6.24
C PRO A 124 0.61 -14.96 4.77
N ALA A 125 1.17 -16.06 4.25
CA ALA A 125 1.60 -16.15 2.86
C ALA A 125 0.43 -16.03 1.87
N ARG A 126 -0.68 -16.74 2.09
CA ARG A 126 -1.85 -16.69 1.21
C ARG A 126 -2.61 -15.38 1.35
N THR A 127 -2.60 -14.78 2.53
CA THR A 127 -3.22 -13.47 2.78
C THR A 127 -2.61 -12.37 1.89
N THR A 128 -1.33 -12.49 1.50
CA THR A 128 -0.70 -11.51 0.59
C THR A 128 -1.38 -11.41 -0.77
N VAL A 129 -2.20 -12.40 -1.19
CA VAL A 129 -2.96 -12.31 -2.45
C VAL A 129 -3.89 -11.08 -2.47
N ILE A 130 -4.40 -10.66 -1.31
CA ILE A 130 -5.28 -9.49 -1.20
C ILE A 130 -4.60 -8.22 -1.72
N THR A 131 -3.29 -8.06 -1.55
CA THR A 131 -2.61 -6.82 -1.98
C THR A 131 -2.59 -6.67 -3.50
N TYR A 132 -2.67 -7.77 -4.26
CA TYR A 132 -2.83 -7.74 -5.72
C TYR A 132 -4.27 -7.51 -6.15
N VAL A 133 -5.24 -7.98 -5.36
CA VAL A 133 -6.66 -7.81 -5.68
C VAL A 133 -7.15 -6.40 -5.32
N ASN A 134 -6.57 -5.79 -4.28
CA ASN A 134 -6.99 -4.50 -3.73
C ASN A 134 -7.06 -3.36 -4.78
N PRO A 135 -6.05 -3.15 -5.65
CA PRO A 135 -6.15 -2.15 -6.72
C PRO A 135 -7.35 -2.36 -7.65
N GLY A 136 -7.72 -3.61 -7.94
CA GLY A 136 -8.85 -3.91 -8.83
C GLY A 136 -10.18 -3.63 -8.20
N VAL A 137 -10.33 -4.00 -6.93
CA VAL A 137 -11.53 -3.64 -6.15
C VAL A 137 -11.67 -2.12 -6.07
N ALA A 138 -10.57 -1.39 -5.83
CA ALA A 138 -10.57 0.07 -5.78
C ALA A 138 -11.09 0.71 -7.09
N VAL A 139 -10.57 0.28 -8.26
CA VAL A 139 -11.03 0.80 -9.56
C VAL A 139 -12.50 0.46 -9.82
N ILE A 140 -12.92 -0.77 -9.53
CA ILE A 140 -14.32 -1.20 -9.74
C ILE A 140 -15.27 -0.36 -8.90
N LEU A 141 -14.95 -0.15 -7.61
CA LEU A 141 -15.79 0.66 -6.72
C LEU A 141 -15.74 2.15 -7.11
N GLY A 142 -14.59 2.67 -7.54
CA GLY A 142 -14.47 4.05 -8.03
C GLY A 142 -15.40 4.33 -9.22
N VAL A 143 -15.43 3.41 -10.19
CA VAL A 143 -16.27 3.55 -11.39
C VAL A 143 -17.75 3.31 -11.08
N LEU A 144 -18.07 2.23 -10.37
CA LEU A 144 -19.47 1.82 -10.16
C LEU A 144 -20.19 2.61 -9.06
N ILE A 145 -19.48 3.01 -8.00
CA ILE A 145 -20.07 3.67 -6.83
C ILE A 145 -19.81 5.17 -6.86
N LEU A 146 -18.57 5.59 -7.13
CA LEU A 146 -18.20 7.02 -7.15
C LEU A 146 -18.48 7.67 -8.52
N GLY A 147 -18.78 6.88 -9.56
CA GLY A 147 -19.06 7.39 -10.90
C GLY A 147 -17.82 7.97 -11.59
N GLU A 148 -16.62 7.54 -11.19
CA GLU A 148 -15.38 8.01 -11.80
C GLU A 148 -15.30 7.62 -13.28
N PRO A 149 -14.90 8.53 -14.17
CA PRO A 149 -14.82 8.24 -15.60
C PRO A 149 -13.74 7.18 -15.87
N LEU A 150 -14.11 6.15 -16.63
CA LEU A 150 -13.15 5.17 -17.15
C LEU A 150 -12.27 5.82 -18.22
N THR A 151 -11.09 6.27 -17.81
CA THR A 151 -10.10 6.85 -18.72
C THR A 151 -9.28 5.76 -19.42
N PRO A 152 -8.74 6.02 -20.62
CA PRO A 152 -7.79 5.12 -21.26
C PRO A 152 -6.55 4.83 -20.38
N GLY A 153 -6.13 5.79 -19.56
CA GLY A 153 -5.05 5.64 -18.59
C GLY A 153 -5.36 4.58 -17.52
N ILE A 154 -6.59 4.53 -17.00
CA ILE A 154 -7.02 3.47 -16.10
C ILE A 154 -7.03 2.13 -16.84
N VAL A 155 -7.63 2.06 -18.04
CA VAL A 155 -7.77 0.80 -18.79
C VAL A 155 -6.42 0.16 -19.13
N ILE A 156 -5.38 0.94 -19.41
CA ILE A 156 -4.05 0.45 -19.79
C ILE A 156 -3.12 0.36 -18.56
N GLY A 157 -3.10 1.40 -17.74
CA GLY A 157 -2.21 1.51 -16.59
C GLY A 157 -2.54 0.51 -15.49
N PHE A 158 -3.82 0.27 -15.22
CA PHE A 158 -4.23 -0.67 -14.17
C PHE A 158 -3.75 -2.12 -14.43
N PRO A 159 -3.97 -2.72 -15.63
CA PRO A 159 -3.41 -4.04 -15.94
C PRO A 159 -1.88 -4.09 -15.88
N LEU A 160 -1.18 -3.04 -16.31
CA LEU A 160 0.28 -2.94 -16.23
C LEU A 160 0.77 -2.94 -14.78
N VAL A 161 0.12 -2.18 -13.89
CA VAL A 161 0.43 -2.18 -12.45
C VAL A 161 0.25 -3.58 -11.87
N LEU A 162 -0.88 -4.24 -12.14
CA LEU A 162 -1.14 -5.60 -11.67
C LEU A 162 -0.09 -6.60 -12.16
N ALA A 163 0.19 -6.59 -13.47
CA ALA A 163 1.17 -7.49 -14.08
C ALA A 163 2.57 -7.24 -13.53
N GLY A 164 2.97 -5.98 -13.38
CA GLY A 164 4.25 -5.58 -12.81
C GLY A 164 4.39 -6.01 -11.35
N SER A 165 3.39 -5.74 -10.51
CA SER A 165 3.37 -6.14 -9.09
C SER A 165 3.44 -7.67 -8.93
N PHE A 166 2.69 -8.41 -9.73
CA PHE A 166 2.73 -9.87 -9.75
C PHE A 166 4.13 -10.37 -10.11
N LEU A 167 4.72 -9.83 -11.18
CA LEU A 167 6.04 -10.24 -11.64
C LEU A 167 7.16 -9.86 -10.65
N ALA A 168 7.04 -8.71 -10.00
CA ALA A 168 7.99 -8.22 -9.01
C ALA A 168 7.99 -9.05 -7.72
N THR A 169 6.85 -9.64 -7.35
CA THR A 169 6.73 -10.40 -6.10
C THR A 169 6.74 -11.92 -6.30
N ARG A 170 6.67 -12.40 -7.54
CA ARG A 170 6.81 -13.82 -7.85
C ARG A 170 8.14 -14.33 -7.29
N ARG A 171 8.09 -15.32 -6.39
CA ARG A 171 9.29 -15.98 -5.87
C ARG A 171 9.95 -16.73 -7.03
N ALA A 172 11.23 -16.47 -7.30
CA ALA A 172 11.99 -17.30 -8.22
C ALA A 172 11.95 -18.74 -7.70
N PRO A 173 11.76 -19.76 -8.55
CA PRO A 173 11.83 -21.15 -8.11
C PRO A 173 13.19 -21.35 -7.45
N THR A 174 13.19 -21.81 -6.21
CA THR A 174 14.38 -22.41 -5.62
C THR A 174 14.73 -23.58 -6.52
N MET A 175 15.81 -23.46 -7.29
CA MET A 175 16.45 -24.60 -7.93
C MET A 175 16.92 -25.46 -6.75
N GLU A 176 16.12 -26.47 -6.41
CA GLU A 176 16.51 -27.54 -5.50
C GLU A 176 17.81 -28.12 -6.08
N SER A 177 18.94 -27.78 -5.46
CA SER A 177 20.19 -28.46 -5.77
C SER A 177 20.01 -29.91 -5.33
N GLU A 178 19.88 -30.81 -6.29
CA GLU A 178 19.87 -32.25 -6.07
C GLU A 178 20.99 -32.65 -5.08
N PRO A 179 20.69 -33.46 -4.05
CA PRO A 179 21.72 -34.05 -3.23
C PRO A 179 22.45 -35.10 -4.08
N HIS A 180 23.68 -34.81 -4.50
CA HIS A 180 24.56 -35.83 -5.03
C HIS A 180 24.98 -36.77 -3.89
N ALA A 181 24.61 -38.04 -4.07
CA ALA A 181 24.93 -39.22 -3.28
C ALA A 181 26.44 -39.47 -3.13
#